data_AF-A0A837HT74-F1
#
_entry.id   AF-A0A837HT74-F1
#
_cell.length_a   1.000
_cell.length_b   1.000
_cell.length_c   1.000
_cell.angle_alpha   90.00
_cell.angle_beta   90.00
_cell.angle_gamma   90.00
#
_symmetry.space_group_name_H-M   'P 1'
#
loop_
_entity.id
_entity.type
_entity.pdbx_description
1 polymer ?
#
loop_
_entity_poly.entity_id
_entity_poly.type
_entity_poly.pdbx_seq_one_letter_code
_entity_poly.pdbx_strand_id
1 'polypeptide(L)'
;MNLINKLFEKRGIKPEELSKEEKDTIEQWQKILSEETITLESVLEFCENQVGNIERQFKDLDSSKNKIEKLVLLHSVYASLRELIKSPKAQRESLVKYLTSLL
;
A
#
# COMPACT_ATOMS: atom_id res chain seq x y z
N MET A 1 -20.94 -15.63 -1.19
CA MET A 1 -21.44 -14.74 -2.26
C MET A 1 -20.59 -13.46 -2.24
N ASN A 2 -19.75 -13.25 -3.25
CA ASN A 2 -18.74 -12.18 -3.28
C ASN A 2 -19.43 -10.79 -3.36
N LEU A 3 -18.89 -9.77 -2.70
CA LEU A 3 -19.45 -8.41 -2.63
C LEU A 3 -19.68 -7.80 -4.02
N ILE A 4 -18.79 -8.14 -4.96
CA ILE A 4 -18.87 -7.73 -6.37
C ILE A 4 -20.09 -8.34 -7.07
N ASN A 5 -20.43 -9.60 -6.78
CA ASN A 5 -21.61 -10.23 -7.37
C ASN A 5 -22.90 -9.54 -6.88
N LYS A 6 -22.95 -9.12 -5.62
CA LYS A 6 -24.07 -8.32 -5.08
C LYS A 6 -24.16 -6.95 -5.76
N LEU A 7 -23.02 -6.34 -6.12
CA LEU A 7 -22.99 -5.08 -6.86
C LEU A 7 -23.54 -5.25 -8.28
N PHE A 8 -23.16 -6.33 -8.97
CA PHE A 8 -23.64 -6.63 -10.33
C PHE A 8 -25.14 -6.91 -10.34
N GLU A 9 -25.64 -7.71 -9.41
CA GLU A 9 -27.08 -7.96 -9.27
C GLU A 9 -27.84 -6.65 -9.01
N LYS A 10 -27.34 -5.78 -8.13
CA LYS A 10 -27.99 -4.49 -7.83
C LYS A 10 -27.98 -3.53 -9.03
N ARG A 11 -26.96 -3.58 -9.88
CA ARG A 11 -26.81 -2.71 -11.06
C ARG A 11 -27.30 -3.33 -12.36
N GLY A 12 -27.78 -4.56 -12.34
CA GLY A 12 -28.21 -5.29 -13.53
C GLY A 12 -27.08 -5.59 -14.52
N ILE A 13 -25.84 -5.67 -14.04
CA ILE A 13 -24.65 -5.93 -14.87
C ILE A 13 -24.50 -7.45 -15.04
N LYS A 14 -24.36 -7.92 -16.28
CA LYS A 14 -24.02 -9.31 -16.55
C LYS A 14 -22.51 -9.48 -16.71
N PRO A 15 -21.86 -10.40 -15.98
CA PRO A 15 -20.41 -10.60 -16.07
C PRO A 15 -19.90 -10.95 -17.47
N GLU A 16 -20.77 -11.55 -18.29
CA GLU A 16 -20.51 -11.96 -19.67
C GLU A 16 -20.25 -10.76 -20.59
N GLU A 17 -20.93 -9.64 -20.33
CA GLU A 17 -20.95 -8.43 -21.17
C GLU A 17 -19.76 -7.50 -20.89
N LEU A 18 -18.96 -7.81 -19.88
CA LEU A 18 -17.79 -7.02 -19.52
C LEU A 18 -16.69 -7.14 -20.58
N SER A 19 -16.13 -6.00 -20.93
CA SER A 19 -14.91 -5.91 -21.73
C SER A 19 -13.73 -6.55 -21.01
N LYS A 20 -12.64 -6.79 -21.75
CA LYS A 20 -11.42 -7.37 -21.20
C LYS A 20 -10.81 -6.49 -20.10
N GLU A 21 -10.75 -5.18 -20.32
CA GLU A 21 -10.22 -4.21 -19.34
C GLU A 21 -11.06 -4.16 -18.05
N GLU A 22 -12.39 -4.26 -18.17
CA GLU A 22 -13.28 -4.32 -17.01
C GLU A 22 -13.09 -5.62 -16.23
N LYS A 23 -12.93 -6.75 -16.91
CA LYS A 23 -12.64 -8.04 -16.28
C LYS A 23 -11.32 -8.01 -15.51
N ASP A 24 -10.28 -7.44 -16.09
CA ASP A 24 -8.97 -7.28 -15.43
C ASP A 24 -9.10 -6.41 -14.16
N THR A 25 -9.88 -5.33 -14.25
CA THR A 25 -10.16 -4.45 -13.10
C THR A 25 -10.91 -5.18 -11.98
N ILE A 26 -11.90 -6.00 -12.35
CA ILE A 26 -12.69 -6.78 -11.39
C ILE A 26 -11.84 -7.86 -10.72
N GLU A 27 -10.96 -8.52 -11.46
CA GLU A 27 -10.06 -9.53 -10.91
C GLU A 27 -9.11 -8.90 -9.87
N GLN A 28 -8.61 -7.69 -10.13
CA GLN A 28 -7.85 -6.92 -9.12
C GLN A 28 -8.69 -6.62 -7.88
N TRP A 29 -9.95 -6.19 -8.03
CA TRP A 29 -10.83 -5.94 -6.89
C TRP A 29 -11.13 -7.21 -6.10
N GLN A 30 -11.33 -8.34 -6.78
CA GLN A 30 -11.53 -9.63 -6.12
C GLN A 30 -10.30 -10.03 -5.32
N LYS A 31 -9.10 -9.83 -5.87
CA LYS A 31 -7.85 -10.11 -5.18
C LYS A 31 -7.75 -9.30 -3.88
N ILE A 32 -8.01 -8.00 -3.93
CA ILE A 32 -8.01 -7.10 -2.76
C ILE A 32 -9.05 -7.55 -1.73
N LEU A 33 -10.27 -7.89 -2.17
CA LEU A 33 -11.34 -8.35 -1.27
C LEU A 33 -11.10 -9.75 -0.70
N SER A 34 -10.28 -10.57 -1.37
CA SER A 34 -9.94 -11.93 -0.95
C SER A 34 -8.75 -12.00 0.00
N GLU A 35 -7.96 -10.93 0.11
CA GLU A 35 -6.90 -10.82 1.11
C GLU A 35 -7.53 -10.61 2.50
N GLU A 36 -8.02 -11.69 3.11
CA GLU A 36 -8.54 -11.71 4.49
C GLU A 36 -7.45 -11.46 5.53
N THR A 37 -6.18 -11.67 5.17
CA THR A 37 -5.05 -11.55 6.09
C THR A 37 -4.16 -10.38 5.71
N ILE A 38 -4.12 -9.36 6.56
CA ILE A 38 -3.14 -8.28 6.46
C ILE A 38 -1.75 -8.89 6.73
N THR A 39 -0.86 -8.84 5.73
CA THR A 39 0.53 -9.31 5.84
C THR A 39 1.46 -8.15 6.18
N LEU A 40 2.67 -8.45 6.67
CA LEU A 40 3.69 -7.42 6.88
C LEU A 40 4.08 -6.75 5.56
N GLU A 41 4.08 -7.51 4.47
CA GLU A 41 4.35 -7.01 3.12
C GLU A 41 3.28 -6.01 2.65
N SER A 42 1.99 -6.29 2.87
CA SER A 42 0.92 -5.38 2.48
C SER A 42 0.91 -4.11 3.34
N VAL A 43 1.28 -4.20 4.63
CA VAL A 43 1.49 -3.02 5.49
C VAL A 43 2.69 -2.19 5.01
N LEU A 44 3.77 -2.84 4.59
CA LEU A 44 4.96 -2.16 4.08
C LEU A 44 4.65 -1.39 2.79
N GLU A 45 3.99 -2.05 1.83
CA GLU A 45 3.56 -1.45 0.58
C GLU A 45 2.61 -0.27 0.83
N PHE A 46 1.66 -0.42 1.77
CA PHE A 46 0.79 0.67 2.19
C PHE A 46 1.59 1.86 2.74
N CYS A 47 2.55 1.64 3.64
CA CYS A 47 3.37 2.71 4.20
C CYS A 47 4.19 3.42 3.12
N GLU A 48 4.76 2.70 2.16
CA GLU A 48 5.49 3.29 1.03
C GLU A 48 4.59 4.15 0.15
N ASN A 49 3.39 3.66 -0.17
CA ASN A 49 2.39 4.40 -0.93
C ASN A 49 1.95 5.67 -0.19
N GLN A 50 1.73 5.61 1.13
CA GLN A 50 1.37 6.79 1.92
C GLN A 50 2.49 7.84 1.96
N VAL A 51 3.74 7.43 2.13
CA VAL A 51 4.90 8.35 2.06
C VAL A 51 4.91 9.07 0.70
N GLY A 52 4.82 8.32 -0.41
CA GLY A 52 4.81 8.92 -1.74
C GLY A 52 3.59 9.82 -2.01
N ASN A 53 2.43 9.51 -1.44
CA ASN A 53 1.24 10.38 -1.51
C ASN A 53 1.43 11.69 -0.74
N ILE A 54 2.05 11.64 0.43
CA ILE A 54 2.31 12.80 1.26
C ILE A 54 3.38 13.70 0.61
N GLU A 55 4.44 13.10 0.07
CA GLU A 55 5.48 13.82 -0.69
C GLU A 55 4.92 14.55 -1.92
N ARG A 56 3.94 13.95 -2.60
CA ARG A 56 3.21 14.63 -3.69
C ARG A 56 2.40 15.81 -3.19
N GLN A 57 1.71 15.66 -2.06
CA GLN A 57 0.94 16.75 -1.45
C GLN A 57 1.82 17.90 -0.92
N PHE A 58 3.08 17.65 -0.57
CA PHE A 58 4.02 18.72 -0.24
C PHE A 58 4.41 19.58 -1.44
N LYS A 59 4.32 19.05 -2.67
CA LYS A 59 4.62 19.79 -3.89
C LYS A 59 3.47 20.71 -4.33
N ASP A 60 2.30 20.59 -3.70
CA ASP A 60 1.17 21.51 -3.95
C ASP A 60 1.45 22.89 -3.35
N LEU A 61 1.50 23.88 -4.23
CA LEU A 61 1.82 25.29 -3.93
C LEU A 61 0.79 25.97 -3.01
N ASP A 62 -0.39 25.37 -2.80
CA ASP A 62 -1.52 25.97 -2.08
C ASP A 62 -1.71 25.40 -0.66
N SER A 63 -0.62 24.97 -0.03
CA SER A 63 -0.66 24.27 1.25
C SER A 63 -0.64 25.24 2.44
N SER A 64 -1.75 25.32 3.17
CA SER A 64 -1.81 26.09 4.42
C SER A 64 -0.86 25.53 5.49
N LYS A 65 -0.41 26.37 6.43
CA LYS A 65 0.49 25.97 7.52
C LYS A 65 -0.02 24.74 8.30
N ASN A 66 -1.31 24.71 8.62
CA ASN A 66 -1.94 23.57 9.31
C ASN A 66 -1.91 22.28 8.47
N LYS A 67 -2.06 22.40 7.14
CA LYS A 67 -1.96 21.25 6.23
C LYS A 67 -0.53 20.71 6.22
N ILE A 68 0.47 21.59 6.15
CA ILE A 68 1.90 21.22 6.17
C ILE A 68 2.24 20.49 7.47
N GLU A 69 1.87 21.04 8.63
CA GLU A 69 2.13 20.42 9.94
C GLU A 69 1.53 19.01 10.03
N LYS A 70 0.29 18.83 9.54
CA LYS A 70 -0.36 17.53 9.49
C LYS A 70 0.37 16.55 8.55
N LEU A 71 0.81 17.02 7.38
CA LEU A 71 1.55 16.19 6.43
C LEU A 71 2.90 15.76 7.01
N VAL A 72 3.59 16.63 7.74
CA VAL A 72 4.87 16.29 8.41
C VAL A 72 4.67 15.18 9.45
N LEU A 73 3.64 15.31 10.29
CA LEU A 73 3.30 14.28 11.29
C LEU A 73 2.99 12.94 10.63
N LEU A 74 2.12 12.93 9.60
CA LEU A 74 1.76 11.71 8.89
C LEU A 74 2.97 11.08 8.20
N HIS A 75 3.82 11.89 7.56
CA HIS A 75 5.04 11.43 6.92
C HIS A 75 5.96 10.74 7.95
N SER A 76 6.18 11.38 9.10
CA SER A 76 7.03 10.85 10.17
C SER A 76 6.53 9.49 10.68
N VAL A 77 5.22 9.33 10.88
CA VAL A 77 4.62 8.07 11.33
C VAL A 77 4.81 6.96 10.30
N TYR A 78 4.44 7.18 9.04
CA TYR A 78 4.56 6.14 8.01
C TYR A 78 6.01 5.80 7.67
N ALA A 79 6.91 6.79 7.69
CA ALA A 79 8.34 6.54 7.53
C ALA A 79 8.90 5.70 8.69
N SER A 80 8.50 5.99 9.93
CA SER A 80 8.95 5.24 11.11
C SER A 80 8.45 3.79 11.10
N LEU A 81 7.19 3.57 10.70
CA LEU A 81 6.62 2.22 10.54
C LEU A 81 7.35 1.44 9.44
N ARG A 82 7.63 2.07 8.30
CA ARG A 82 8.41 1.48 7.21
C ARG A 82 9.81 1.06 7.68
N GLU A 83 10.50 1.93 8.41
CA GLU A 83 11.83 1.61 8.95
C GLU A 83 11.79 0.49 9.98
N LEU A 84 10.82 0.53 10.89
CA LEU A 84 10.63 -0.52 11.89
C LEU A 84 10.49 -1.90 11.23
N ILE A 85 9.65 -1.99 10.19
CA ILE A 85 9.42 -3.24 9.45
C ILE A 85 10.70 -3.69 8.70
N LYS A 86 11.46 -2.77 8.10
CA LYS A 86 12.69 -3.11 7.35
C LYS A 86 13.91 -3.40 8.25
N SER A 87 13.95 -2.85 9.45
CA SER A 87 15.14 -2.86 10.32
C SER A 87 15.69 -4.26 10.64
N PRO A 88 14.88 -5.32 10.90
CA PRO A 88 15.42 -6.63 11.25
C PRO A 88 16.11 -7.29 10.06
N LYS A 89 15.57 -7.10 8.85
CA LYS A 89 16.15 -7.62 7.61
C LYS A 89 17.49 -6.95 7.32
N ALA A 90 17.55 -5.62 7.44
CA ALA A 90 18.78 -4.86 7.25
C ALA A 90 19.88 -5.24 8.28
N GLN A 91 19.51 -5.41 9.55
CA GLN A 91 20.43 -5.87 10.59
C GLN A 91 20.97 -7.28 10.29
N ARG A 92 20.10 -8.20 9.86
CA ARG A 92 20.52 -9.55 9.46
C ARG A 92 21.47 -9.53 8.26
N GLU A 93 21.14 -8.78 7.22
CA GLU A 93 21.99 -8.64 6.03
C GLU A 93 23.36 -8.05 6.37
N SER A 94 23.40 -7.04 7.24
CA SER A 94 24.63 -6.44 7.75
C SER A 94 25.48 -7.45 8.52
N LEU A 95 24.86 -8.21 9.43
CA LEU A 95 25.54 -9.25 10.20
C LEU A 95 26.11 -10.36 9.30
N VAL A 96 25.35 -10.80 8.31
CA VAL A 96 25.81 -11.80 7.33
C VAL A 96 27.03 -11.28 6.57
N LYS A 97 26.99 -10.05 6.05
CA LYS A 97 28.13 -9.44 5.36
C LYS A 97 29.37 -9.37 6.24
N TYR A 98 29.20 -8.95 7.50
CA TYR A 98 30.29 -8.85 8.45
C TYR A 98 30.94 -10.22 8.72
N LEU A 99 30.15 -11.24 9.04
CA LEU A 99 30.67 -12.57 9.33
C LEU A 99 31.36 -13.19 8.10
N THR A 100 30.80 -13.00 6.90
CA THR A 100 31.45 -13.45 5.65
C THR A 100 32.79 -12.77 5.40
N SER A 101 32.96 -11.50 5.80
CA SER A 101 34.23 -10.79 5.64
C SER A 101 35.34 -11.27 6.58
N LEU A 102 34.98 -12.07 7.60
CA LEU A 102 35.91 -12.65 8.56
C LEU A 102 36.33 -14.09 8.23
N LEU A 103 35.76 -14.67 7.16
CA LEU A 103 36.13 -15.98 6.61
C LEU A 103 37.16 -15.81 5.49
#